data_AF-A0A836UAX2-F1
#
_entry.id   AF-A0A836UAX2-F1
#
_cell.length_a   1.000
_cell.length_b   1.000
_cell.length_c   1.000
_cell.angle_alpha   90.00
_cell.angle_beta   90.00
_cell.angle_gamma   90.00
#
_symmetry.space_group_name_H-M   'P 1'
#
loop_
_entity.id
_entity.type
_entity.pdbx_description
1 polymer ?
#
loop_
_entity_poly.entity_id
_entity_poly.type
_entity_poly.pdbx_seq_one_letter_code
_entity_poly.pdbx_strand_id
1 'polypeptide(L)'
;AFANPRNSTAGTLKLQNPKAVAKRRLRYFAYWIDHPSATTYATHSERLEALTRLGFPVNPEWARCPCLDEVFAFYDRYDVERDKLAYEVDGIV
;
A
#
# COMPACT_ATOMS: atom_id res chain seq x y z
N ALA A 1 -6.61 15.51 19.73
CA ALA A 1 -6.61 14.23 18.98
C ALA A 1 -6.48 14.54 17.49
N PHE A 2 -5.95 13.64 16.66
CA PHE A 2 -5.95 13.82 15.20
C PHE A 2 -7.33 13.51 14.63
N ALA A 3 -7.69 14.12 13.50
CA ALA A 3 -9.03 13.97 12.91
C ALA A 3 -9.27 12.61 12.21
N ASN A 4 -8.22 11.99 11.66
CA ASN A 4 -8.30 10.70 10.97
C ASN A 4 -6.91 10.01 10.94
N PRO A 5 -6.83 8.70 10.59
CA PRO A 5 -5.58 7.96 10.43
C PRO A 5 -4.56 8.63 9.52
N ARG A 6 -4.99 9.21 8.38
CA ARG A 6 -4.10 9.96 7.47
C ARG A 6 -3.37 11.09 8.20
N ASN A 7 -4.10 11.94 8.93
CA ASN A 7 -3.54 13.05 9.68
C ASN A 7 -2.67 12.57 10.85
N SER A 8 -3.04 11.45 11.48
CA SER A 8 -2.23 10.86 12.55
C SER A 8 -0.87 10.36 12.06
N THR A 9 -0.82 9.67 10.92
CA THR A 9 0.42 9.20 10.30
C THR A 9 1.28 10.36 9.82
N ALA A 10 0.71 11.30 9.06
CA ALA A 10 1.44 12.46 8.55
C ALA A 10 2.00 13.35 9.66
N GLY A 11 1.21 13.61 10.70
CA GLY A 11 1.67 14.37 11.87
C GLY A 11 2.78 13.63 12.64
N THR A 12 2.68 12.31 12.75
CA THR A 12 3.72 11.49 13.38
C THR A 12 5.05 11.57 12.62
N LEU A 13 5.05 11.43 11.30
CA LEU A 13 6.27 11.48 10.49
C LEU A 13 6.99 12.83 10.54
N LYS A 14 6.29 13.91 10.90
CA LYS A 14 6.85 15.27 11.04
C LYS A 14 7.40 15.58 12.43
N LEU A 15 7.33 14.65 13.38
CA LEU A 15 7.91 14.86 14.71
C LEU A 15 9.44 14.88 14.62
N GLN A 16 10.07 15.86 15.27
CA GLN A 16 11.54 15.96 15.32
C GLN A 16 12.19 14.87 16.17
N ASN A 17 11.46 14.28 17.13
CA ASN A 17 11.99 13.26 18.04
C ASN A 17 11.69 11.84 17.50
N PRO A 18 12.68 11.09 16.99
CA PRO A 18 12.46 9.74 16.46
C PRO A 18 11.99 8.75 17.53
N LYS A 19 12.31 8.95 18.82
CA LYS A 19 11.79 8.11 19.91
C LYS A 19 10.28 8.27 20.10
N ALA A 20 9.74 9.45 19.79
CA ALA A 20 8.30 9.68 19.80
C ALA A 20 7.62 9.00 18.61
N VAL A 21 8.25 9.04 17.42
CA VAL A 21 7.79 8.33 16.21
C VAL A 21 7.73 6.82 16.43
N ALA A 22 8.79 6.23 17.00
CA ALA A 22 8.89 4.79 17.23
C ALA A 22 7.73 4.22 18.08
N LYS A 23 7.16 5.02 18.98
CA LYS A 23 6.03 4.62 19.83
C LYS A 23 4.69 4.54 19.08
N ARG A 24 4.58 5.11 17.88
CA ARG A 24 3.33 5.20 17.11
C ARG A 24 3.02 3.98 16.24
N ARG A 25 3.92 2.98 16.20
CA ARG A 25 3.73 1.69 15.51
C ARG A 25 3.27 1.85 14.05
N LEU A 26 3.86 2.80 13.32
CA LEU A 26 3.52 3.03 11.92
C LEU A 26 3.69 1.74 11.08
N ARG A 27 2.88 1.65 10.03
CA ARG A 27 2.90 0.60 9.00
C ARG A 27 2.97 1.28 7.65
N TYR A 28 3.47 0.58 6.65
CA TYR A 28 3.49 1.03 5.27
C TYR A 28 3.39 -0.16 4.34
N PHE A 29 2.93 0.09 3.11
CA PHE A 29 3.02 -0.85 2.00
C PHE A 29 3.85 -0.21 0.90
N ALA A 30 4.85 -0.92 0.41
CA ALA A 30 5.57 -0.56 -0.80
C ALA A 30 4.73 -0.98 -2.01
N TYR A 31 4.59 -0.07 -2.98
CA TYR A 31 3.87 -0.34 -4.23
C TYR A 31 4.72 -0.01 -5.46
N TRP A 32 5.90 0.60 -5.31
CA TRP A 32 6.76 0.94 -6.43
C TRP A 32 8.23 0.76 -6.07
N ILE A 33 9.02 0.34 -7.05
CA ILE A 33 10.47 0.27 -6.99
C ILE A 33 11.04 0.79 -8.31
N ASP A 34 11.95 1.76 -8.21
CA ASP A 34 12.73 2.24 -9.35
C ASP A 34 13.91 1.32 -9.62
N HIS A 35 14.44 1.42 -10.83
CA HIS A 35 15.39 0.46 -11.37
C HIS A 35 16.84 0.90 -11.10
N PRO A 36 17.64 0.17 -10.30
CA PRO A 36 19.09 0.35 -10.30
C PRO A 36 19.66 -0.44 -11.48
N SER A 37 19.67 0.23 -12.64
CA SER A 37 20.42 -0.04 -13.90
C SER A 37 20.49 -1.44 -14.56
N ALA A 38 20.09 -2.57 -13.95
CA ALA A 38 20.21 -3.91 -14.57
C ALA A 38 18.95 -4.82 -14.63
N THR A 39 17.89 -4.58 -13.83
CA THR A 39 16.70 -5.45 -13.77
C THR A 39 15.42 -4.79 -14.28
N THR A 40 15.05 -5.03 -15.54
CA THR A 40 13.85 -4.43 -16.14
C THR A 40 12.60 -5.21 -15.74
N TYR A 41 11.66 -4.55 -15.07
CA TYR A 41 10.31 -5.08 -14.83
C TYR A 41 9.39 -4.64 -15.97
N ALA A 42 8.86 -5.60 -16.72
CA ALA A 42 7.97 -5.36 -17.85
C ALA A 42 6.56 -4.95 -17.38
N THR A 43 6.14 -5.41 -16.21
CA THR A 43 4.81 -5.14 -15.66
C THR A 43 4.87 -4.57 -14.25
N HIS A 44 3.81 -3.88 -13.83
CA HIS A 44 3.70 -3.41 -12.44
C HIS A 44 3.60 -4.58 -11.46
N SER A 45 2.91 -5.68 -11.82
CA SER A 45 2.86 -6.90 -11.02
C SER A 45 4.25 -7.48 -10.75
N GLU A 46 5.15 -7.48 -11.73
CA GLU A 46 6.54 -7.93 -11.52
C GLU A 46 7.29 -7.05 -10.51
N ARG A 47 6.97 -5.75 -10.43
CA ARG A 47 7.53 -4.84 -9.41
C ARG A 47 7.03 -5.18 -8.02
N LEU A 48 5.73 -5.43 -7.87
CA LEU A 48 5.12 -5.83 -6.60
C LEU A 48 5.67 -7.18 -6.11
N GLU A 49 5.82 -8.14 -7.02
CA GLU A 49 6.46 -9.42 -6.72
C GLU A 49 7.93 -9.25 -6.34
N ALA A 50 8.67 -8.37 -7.02
CA ALA A 50 10.06 -8.09 -6.68
C ALA A 50 10.21 -7.43 -5.30
N LEU A 51 9.38 -6.44 -4.98
CA LEU A 51 9.31 -5.83 -3.66
C LEU A 51 9.05 -6.89 -2.57
N THR A 52 8.13 -7.81 -2.83
CA THR A 52 7.82 -8.92 -1.93
C THR A 52 9.06 -9.82 -1.74
N ARG A 53 9.74 -10.21 -2.82
CA ARG A 53 10.97 -11.02 -2.77
C ARG A 53 12.12 -10.32 -2.02
N LEU A 54 12.19 -9.00 -2.10
CA LEU A 54 13.16 -8.17 -1.38
C LEU A 54 12.83 -7.98 0.10
N GLY A 55 11.69 -8.49 0.59
CA GLY A 55 11.27 -8.40 1.98
C GLY A 55 10.54 -7.10 2.34
N PHE A 56 10.15 -6.29 1.34
CA PHE A 56 9.29 -5.14 1.59
C PHE A 56 7.85 -5.59 1.83
N PRO A 57 7.11 -4.95 2.75
CA PRO A 57 5.69 -5.21 2.92
C PRO A 57 4.93 -4.70 1.70
N VAL A 58 4.27 -5.59 0.97
CA VAL A 58 3.38 -5.26 -0.16
C VAL A 58 1.94 -5.56 0.27
N ASN A 59 0.98 -4.74 -0.16
CA ASN A 59 -0.43 -4.94 0.20
C ASN A 59 -0.93 -6.28 -0.39
N PRO A 60 -1.38 -7.27 0.39
CA PRO A 60 -1.78 -8.59 -0.15
C PRO A 60 -3.04 -8.55 -1.02
N GLU A 61 -3.78 -7.45 -0.99
CA GLU A 61 -5.08 -7.32 -1.64
C GLU A 61 -4.99 -7.00 -3.15
N TRP A 62 -3.79 -6.84 -3.74
CA TRP A 62 -3.64 -6.53 -5.17
C TRP A 62 -3.99 -7.73 -6.07
N ALA A 63 -4.48 -7.47 -7.29
CA ALA A 63 -4.78 -8.49 -8.28
C ALA A 63 -4.37 -8.05 -9.69
N ARG A 64 -3.98 -9.00 -10.55
CA ARG A 64 -3.89 -8.77 -12.00
C ARG A 64 -5.26 -9.01 -12.61
N CYS A 65 -5.81 -8.00 -13.28
CA CYS A 65 -7.06 -8.10 -14.01
C CYS A 65 -6.74 -8.04 -15.52
N PRO A 66 -6.94 -9.12 -16.30
CA PRO A 66 -6.65 -9.18 -17.73
C PRO A 66 -7.71 -8.47 -18.59
N CYS A 67 -8.88 -8.14 -18.03
CA CYS A 67 -9.95 -7.43 -18.71
C CYS A 67 -10.73 -6.51 -17.75
N LEU A 68 -11.59 -5.65 -18.32
CA LEU A 68 -12.40 -4.69 -17.55
C LEU A 68 -13.42 -5.38 -16.63
N ASP A 69 -13.98 -6.51 -17.03
CA ASP A 69 -14.94 -7.25 -16.19
C ASP A 69 -14.29 -7.69 -14.87
N GLU A 70 -13.02 -8.13 -14.91
CA GLU A 70 -12.27 -8.47 -13.70
C GLU A 70 -11.91 -7.23 -12.86
N VAL A 71 -11.67 -6.08 -13.49
CA VAL A 71 -11.47 -4.80 -12.77
C VAL A 71 -12.74 -4.42 -12.02
N PHE A 72 -13.91 -4.49 -12.65
CA PHE A 72 -15.18 -4.18 -11.99
C PHE A 72 -15.51 -5.20 -10.90
N ALA A 73 -15.27 -6.49 -11.12
CA ALA A 73 -15.44 -7.50 -10.09
C ALA A 73 -14.53 -7.25 -8.86
N PHE A 74 -13.30 -6.80 -9.08
CA PHE A 74 -12.39 -6.40 -8.01
C PHE A 74 -12.90 -5.15 -7.26
N TYR A 75 -13.39 -4.15 -8.00
CA TYR A 75 -13.99 -2.94 -7.45
C TYR A 75 -15.20 -3.26 -6.55
N ASP A 76 -16.16 -4.02 -7.07
CA ASP A 76 -17.39 -4.40 -6.36
C ASP A 76 -17.07 -5.19 -5.08
N ARG A 77 -16.03 -6.05 -5.13
CA ARG A 77 -15.56 -6.77 -3.95
C ARG A 77 -15.11 -5.82 -2.85
N TYR A 78 -14.25 -4.85 -3.15
CA TYR A 78 -13.72 -3.95 -2.12
C TYR A 78 -14.65 -2.81 -1.74
N ASP A 79 -15.68 -2.50 -2.52
CA ASP A 79 -16.72 -1.57 -2.05
C ASP A 79 -17.44 -2.13 -0.80
N VAL A 80 -17.54 -3.46 -0.69
CA VAL A 80 -18.11 -4.16 0.47
C VAL A 80 -17.05 -4.54 1.51
N GLU A 81 -15.89 -5.04 1.07
CA GLU A 81 -14.88 -5.59 1.99
C GLU A 81 -13.97 -4.53 2.63
N ARG A 82 -13.91 -3.29 2.11
CA ARG A 82 -12.98 -2.25 2.61
C ARG A 82 -13.10 -1.97 4.11
N ASP A 83 -14.31 -2.02 4.66
CA ASP A 83 -14.55 -1.71 6.09
C ASP A 83 -14.04 -2.83 7.02
N LYS A 84 -13.69 -4.00 6.47
CA LYS A 84 -13.07 -5.11 7.22
C LYS A 84 -11.55 -5.05 7.24
N LEU A 85 -10.93 -4.19 6.43
CA LEU A 85 -9.49 -4.01 6.42
C LEU A 85 -9.02 -3.39 7.75
N ALA A 86 -7.84 -3.79 8.21
CA ALA A 86 -7.22 -3.20 9.39
C ALA A 86 -6.65 -1.78 9.17
N TYR A 87 -6.93 -1.19 8.00
CA TYR A 87 -6.45 0.11 7.55
C TYR A 87 -7.52 0.75 6.64
N GLU A 88 -7.57 2.10 6.63
CA GLU A 88 -8.46 2.82 5.74
C GLU A 88 -7.94 2.83 4.30
N VAL A 89 -8.86 2.75 3.33
CA VAL A 89 -8.61 2.96 1.91
C VAL A 89 -9.57 4.02 1.38
N ASP A 90 -9.12 4.83 0.44
CA ASP A 90 -9.91 5.92 -0.19
C ASP A 90 -10.37 5.57 -1.62
N GLY A 91 -9.91 4.45 -2.17
CA GLY A 91 -10.29 3.96 -3.48
C GLY A 91 -9.40 2.82 -3.96
N ILE A 92 -9.46 2.55 -5.26
CA ILE A 92 -8.62 1.59 -5.98
C ILE A 92 -7.82 2.37 -7.02
N VAL A 93 -6.57 1.96 -7.22
CA VAL A 93 -5.62 2.53 -8.20
C VAL A 93 -5.39 1.53 -9.32
#